data_AF-A0A143WY48-F1
#
_entry.id   AF-A0A143WY48-F1
#
_cell.length_a   1.000
_cell.length_b   1.000
_cell.length_c   1.000
_cell.angle_alpha   90.00
_cell.angle_beta   90.00
_cell.angle_gamma   90.00
#
_symmetry.space_group_name_H-M   'P 1'
#
loop_
_entity.id
_entity.type
_entity.pdbx_description
1 polymer ?
#
loop_
_entity_poly.entity_id
_entity_poly.type
_entity_poly.pdbx_seq_one_letter_code
_entity_poly.pdbx_strand_id
1 'polypeptide(L)'
;MPEGLFRGLFDTDLTTVISVSDFLLCLFVSLVLGLIMSLSYMYRTRYTKSFVVALAILPTVVCVVIMMVNGNVGAGVAVAGAFSLVRFRSVPGTAKEICALFLAMGAGLITGMGYLGFALLFTLILSGMFVLYHRLDLETTKNSHRYRTLSITIPEDLDYYAVFDDIFQQYTQDCELISVKTTNMGSLFHLTYHITLKTTGQEKAMIDALRCRNGNLEIMLCQQETTVLEL
;
A
#
# COMPACT_ATOMS: atom_id res chain seq x y z
N MET A 1 -40.13 25.34 8.96
CA MET A 1 -40.69 23.99 9.11
C MET A 1 -39.98 22.92 8.24
N PRO A 2 -38.62 22.80 8.24
CA PRO A 2 -37.92 21.63 7.67
C PRO A 2 -37.60 20.51 8.68
N GLU A 3 -37.70 20.78 9.98
CA GLU A 3 -37.36 19.85 11.08
C GLU A 3 -38.16 18.52 11.07
N GLY A 4 -39.36 18.52 10.49
CA GLY A 4 -40.20 17.32 10.41
C GLY A 4 -39.78 16.31 9.34
N LEU A 5 -38.99 16.73 8.34
CA LEU A 5 -38.59 15.86 7.22
C LEU A 5 -37.40 14.95 7.58
N PHE A 6 -36.66 15.32 8.62
CA PHE A 6 -35.48 14.61 9.12
C PHE A 6 -35.75 13.82 10.40
N ARG A 7 -36.99 13.82 10.89
CA ARG A 7 -37.38 13.02 12.05
C ARG A 7 -37.52 11.57 11.62
N GLY A 8 -36.88 10.65 12.35
CA GLY A 8 -37.01 9.22 12.06
C GLY A 8 -38.47 8.80 12.16
N LEU A 9 -39.00 8.13 11.14
CA LEU A 9 -40.35 7.54 11.16
C LEU A 9 -40.56 6.55 12.31
N PHE A 10 -39.48 6.13 12.98
CA PHE A 10 -39.44 5.20 14.10
C PHE A 10 -38.77 5.77 15.36
N ASP A 11 -38.54 7.09 15.44
CA ASP A 11 -37.93 7.70 16.62
C ASP A 11 -38.87 7.60 17.83
N THR A 12 -38.41 6.89 18.87
CA THR A 12 -39.01 6.92 20.21
C THR A 12 -38.33 8.05 20.98
N ASP A 13 -39.07 8.84 21.77
CA ASP A 13 -38.71 10.12 22.45
C ASP A 13 -37.43 10.15 23.33
N LEU A 14 -36.52 9.18 23.23
CA LEU A 14 -35.25 9.09 23.96
C LEU A 14 -34.02 9.46 23.12
N THR A 15 -34.16 9.68 21.82
CA THR A 15 -33.07 10.15 20.95
C THR A 15 -33.03 11.67 20.93
N THR A 16 -31.93 12.26 21.39
CA THR A 16 -31.69 13.69 21.22
C THR A 16 -31.58 13.95 19.73
N VAL A 17 -32.54 14.69 19.16
CA VAL A 17 -32.54 15.03 17.74
C VAL A 17 -31.25 15.79 17.46
N ILE A 18 -30.38 15.21 16.64
CA ILE A 18 -29.12 15.83 16.26
C ILE A 18 -29.46 17.08 15.47
N SER A 19 -29.02 18.25 15.97
CA SER A 19 -29.25 19.51 15.29
C SER A 19 -28.63 19.46 13.89
N VAL A 20 -29.38 19.94 12.89
CA VAL A 20 -28.93 19.96 11.48
C VAL A 20 -27.59 20.70 11.34
N SER A 21 -27.36 21.72 12.18
CA SER A 21 -26.08 22.44 12.28
C SER A 21 -24.91 21.53 12.64
N ASP A 22 -25.11 20.63 13.59
CA ASP A 22 -24.05 19.80 14.17
C ASP A 22 -23.74 18.64 13.23
N PHE A 23 -24.76 18.11 12.56
CA PHE A 23 -24.59 17.15 11.46
C PHE A 23 -23.75 17.72 10.32
N LEU A 24 -24.11 18.91 9.82
CA LEU A 24 -23.38 19.57 8.74
C LEU A 24 -21.94 19.90 9.15
N LEU A 25 -21.73 20.35 10.38
CA LEU A 25 -20.41 20.64 10.92
C LEU A 25 -19.56 19.37 11.00
N CYS A 26 -20.12 18.27 11.51
CA CYS A 26 -19.41 17.02 11.65
C CYS A 26 -19.07 16.39 10.29
N LEU A 27 -19.99 16.47 9.33
CA LEU A 27 -19.78 16.04 7.95
C LEU A 27 -18.67 16.85 7.27
N PHE A 28 -18.68 18.18 7.45
CA PHE A 28 -17.64 19.06 6.91
C PHE A 28 -16.27 18.76 7.52
N VAL A 29 -16.17 18.62 8.85
CA VAL A 29 -14.91 18.28 9.53
C VAL A 29 -14.41 16.92 9.08
N SER A 30 -15.27 15.90 9.02
CA SER A 30 -14.89 14.56 8.57
C SER A 30 -14.35 14.57 7.12
N LEU A 31 -14.97 15.36 6.24
CA LEU A 31 -14.49 15.55 4.87
C LEU A 31 -13.11 16.22 4.82
N VAL A 32 -12.89 17.26 5.64
CA VAL A 32 -11.59 17.95 5.74
C VAL A 32 -10.51 17.00 6.27
N LEU A 33 -10.82 16.18 7.28
CA LEU A 33 -9.89 15.16 7.79
C LEU A 33 -9.55 14.11 6.74
N GLY A 34 -10.54 13.64 5.97
CA GLY A 34 -10.32 12.72 4.86
C GLY A 34 -9.43 13.32 3.77
N LEU A 35 -9.62 14.60 3.44
CA LEU A 35 -8.74 15.33 2.52
C LEU A 35 -7.31 15.46 3.06
N ILE A 36 -7.13 15.77 4.34
CA ILE A 36 -5.79 15.85 4.97
C ILE A 36 -5.08 14.49 4.90
N MET A 37 -5.79 13.40 5.22
CA MET A 37 -5.23 12.04 5.12
C MET A 37 -4.88 11.67 3.67
N SER A 38 -5.76 12.01 2.73
CA SER A 38 -5.57 11.79 1.30
C SER A 38 -4.36 12.55 0.75
N LEU A 39 -4.19 13.82 1.12
CA LEU A 39 -3.02 14.64 0.78
C LEU A 39 -1.74 14.10 1.40
N SER A 40 -1.77 13.69 2.68
CA SER A 40 -0.64 13.08 3.35
C SER A 40 -0.19 11.78 2.70
N TYR A 41 -1.14 10.99 2.17
CA TYR A 41 -0.85 9.76 1.45
C TYR A 41 -0.31 10.02 0.03
N MET A 42 -0.89 10.99 -0.67
CA MET A 42 -0.44 11.44 -2.00
C MET A 42 0.98 12.03 -1.94
N TYR A 43 1.36 12.63 -0.81
CA TYR A 43 2.71 13.10 -0.59
C TYR A 43 3.68 11.91 -0.56
N ARG A 44 4.29 11.65 -1.73
CA ARG A 44 5.51 10.86 -1.93
C ARG A 44 5.36 9.35 -2.13
N THR A 45 4.15 8.80 -1.99
CA THR A 45 3.85 7.38 -2.30
C THR A 45 3.41 7.22 -3.76
N ARG A 46 3.73 6.08 -4.43
CA ARG A 46 3.05 5.72 -5.69
C ARG A 46 1.60 5.36 -5.38
N TYR A 47 0.65 6.16 -5.84
CA TYR A 47 -0.76 6.00 -5.52
C TYR A 47 -1.60 5.68 -6.76
N THR A 48 -2.70 4.95 -6.55
CA THR A 48 -3.77 4.85 -7.54
C THR A 48 -4.79 5.96 -7.31
N LYS A 49 -5.26 6.59 -8.39
CA LYS A 49 -6.26 7.69 -8.30
C LYS A 49 -7.53 7.23 -7.57
N SER A 50 -7.96 6.00 -7.80
CA SER A 50 -9.14 5.41 -7.17
C SER A 50 -8.99 5.25 -5.65
N PHE A 51 -7.80 4.86 -5.17
CA PHE A 51 -7.56 4.70 -3.74
C PHE A 51 -7.59 6.02 -2.99
N VAL A 52 -6.97 7.07 -3.54
CA VAL A 52 -6.92 8.41 -2.94
C VAL A 52 -8.32 9.03 -2.80
N VAL A 53 -9.18 8.82 -3.80
CA VAL A 53 -10.59 9.24 -3.75
C VAL A 53 -11.36 8.45 -2.68
N ALA A 54 -11.17 7.13 -2.64
CA ALA A 54 -11.81 6.29 -1.61
C ALA A 54 -11.38 6.73 -0.20
N LEU A 55 -10.08 6.96 0.03
CA LEU A 55 -9.54 7.40 1.32
C LEU A 55 -10.10 8.75 1.77
N ALA A 56 -10.40 9.66 0.85
CA ALA A 56 -10.99 10.95 1.17
C ALA A 56 -12.47 10.86 1.56
N ILE A 57 -13.23 9.95 0.94
CA ILE A 57 -14.68 9.81 1.14
C ILE A 57 -15.00 8.88 2.33
N LEU A 58 -14.13 7.91 2.61
CA LEU A 58 -14.34 6.88 3.63
C LEU A 58 -14.66 7.44 5.03
N PRO A 59 -13.93 8.44 5.58
CA PRO A 59 -14.22 8.97 6.91
C PRO A 59 -15.63 9.58 7.00
N THR A 60 -16.06 10.26 5.94
CA THR A 60 -17.38 10.90 5.87
C THR A 60 -18.49 9.86 5.88
N VAL A 61 -18.34 8.77 5.13
CA VAL A 61 -19.30 7.65 5.13
C VAL A 61 -19.39 7.03 6.53
N VAL A 62 -18.25 6.73 7.15
CA VAL A 62 -18.21 6.16 8.51
C VAL A 62 -18.82 7.12 9.53
N CYS A 63 -18.53 8.42 9.42
CA CYS A 63 -19.09 9.44 10.31
C CYS A 63 -20.63 9.44 10.27
N VAL A 64 -21.24 9.44 9.09
CA VAL A 64 -22.71 9.42 8.93
C VAL A 64 -23.30 8.16 9.53
N VAL A 65 -22.70 7.00 9.26
CA VAL A 65 -23.18 5.71 9.76
C VAL A 65 -23.13 5.64 11.28
N ILE A 66 -22.02 6.07 11.89
CA ILE A 66 -21.86 6.06 13.35
C ILE A 66 -22.80 7.07 14.02
N MET A 67 -23.02 8.22 13.39
CA MET A 67 -23.95 9.21 13.90
C MET A 67 -25.40 8.69 13.89
N MET A 68 -25.79 7.93 12.86
CA MET A 68 -27.13 7.32 12.75
C MET A 68 -27.37 6.21 13.79
N VAL A 69 -26.30 5.56 14.22
CA VAL A 69 -26.31 4.53 15.26
C VAL A 69 -26.28 5.12 16.67
N ASN A 70 -25.85 6.38 16.80
CA ASN A 70 -25.64 7.02 18.09
C ASN A 70 -26.96 7.09 18.87
N GLY A 71 -27.01 6.41 20.03
CA GLY A 71 -28.24 6.26 20.83
C GLY A 71 -28.90 4.88 20.75
N ASN A 72 -28.51 4.00 19.82
CA ASN A 72 -29.01 2.62 19.73
C ASN A 72 -27.86 1.63 19.57
N VAL A 73 -27.44 1.03 20.69
CA VAL A 73 -26.36 0.01 20.74
C VAL A 73 -26.64 -1.17 19.80
N GLY A 74 -27.91 -1.56 19.63
CA GLY A 74 -28.32 -2.63 18.72
C GLY A 74 -28.09 -2.27 17.24
N ALA A 75 -28.35 -1.02 16.85
CA ALA A 75 -28.05 -0.54 15.50
C ALA A 75 -26.54 -0.54 15.22
N GLY A 76 -25.71 -0.26 16.23
CA GLY A 76 -24.25 -0.27 16.08
C GLY A 76 -23.66 -1.64 15.90
N VAL A 77 -24.18 -2.63 16.62
CA VAL A 77 -23.82 -4.04 16.42
C VAL A 77 -24.29 -4.51 15.03
N ALA A 78 -25.47 -4.09 14.58
CA ALA A 78 -25.96 -4.42 13.23
C ALA A 78 -25.08 -3.82 12.12
N VAL A 79 -24.63 -2.58 12.27
CA VAL A 79 -23.70 -1.93 11.35
C VAL A 79 -22.34 -2.64 11.33
N ALA A 80 -21.77 -2.97 12.50
CA ALA A 80 -20.52 -3.70 12.58
C ALA A 80 -20.63 -5.10 11.93
N GLY A 81 -21.77 -5.77 12.12
CA GLY A 81 -22.11 -7.03 11.44
C GLY A 81 -22.29 -6.88 9.93
N ALA A 82 -22.89 -5.79 9.47
CA ALA A 82 -23.03 -5.51 8.04
C ALA A 82 -21.67 -5.26 7.38
N PHE A 83 -20.79 -4.47 8.01
CA PHE A 83 -19.43 -4.22 7.52
C PHE A 83 -18.58 -5.49 7.48
N SER A 84 -18.71 -6.41 8.45
CA SER A 84 -17.96 -7.68 8.43
C SER A 84 -18.43 -8.63 7.32
N LEU A 85 -19.65 -8.46 6.81
CA LEU A 85 -20.19 -9.19 5.67
C LEU A 85 -19.75 -8.60 4.32
N VAL A 86 -19.35 -7.32 4.28
CA VAL A 86 -18.78 -6.70 3.07
C VAL A 86 -17.38 -7.25 2.83
N ARG A 87 -17.32 -8.37 2.10
CA ARG A 87 -16.05 -8.89 1.60
C ARG A 87 -15.54 -7.98 0.49
N PHE A 88 -14.49 -7.23 0.78
CA PHE A 88 -13.70 -6.58 -0.27
C PHE A 88 -13.10 -7.68 -1.15
N ARG A 89 -13.72 -7.96 -2.30
CA ARG A 89 -13.21 -8.87 -3.34
C ARG A 89 -12.01 -8.27 -4.13
N SER A 90 -11.43 -7.20 -3.63
CA SER A 90 -10.26 -6.57 -4.24
C SER A 90 -9.00 -7.23 -3.69
N VAL A 91 -7.97 -7.36 -4.53
CA VAL A 91 -6.63 -7.76 -4.08
C VAL A 91 -6.26 -6.89 -2.87
N PRO A 92 -5.84 -7.46 -1.73
CA PRO A 92 -5.45 -6.66 -0.59
C PRO A 92 -4.38 -5.68 -1.06
N GLY A 93 -4.65 -4.38 -0.86
CA GLY A 93 -3.65 -3.35 -1.10
C GLY A 93 -2.41 -3.60 -0.26
N THR A 94 -1.33 -2.88 -0.55
CA THR A 94 -0.12 -2.90 0.27
C THR A 94 -0.44 -2.68 1.76
N ALA A 95 0.37 -3.21 2.68
CA ALA A 95 0.15 -3.04 4.12
C ALA A 95 -0.01 -1.56 4.53
N LYS A 96 0.67 -0.64 3.82
CA LYS A 96 0.53 0.81 3.98
C LYS A 96 -0.87 1.32 3.60
N GLU A 97 -1.45 0.83 2.50
CA GLU A 97 -2.82 1.16 2.06
C GLU A 97 -3.87 0.67 3.06
N ILE A 98 -3.71 -0.56 3.57
CA ILE A 98 -4.62 -1.13 4.58
C ILE A 98 -4.56 -0.29 5.87
N CYS A 99 -3.36 0.04 6.34
CA CYS A 99 -3.19 0.88 7.52
C CYS A 99 -3.85 2.26 7.34
N ALA A 100 -3.67 2.89 6.18
CA ALA A 100 -4.30 4.17 5.86
C ALA A 100 -5.84 4.10 5.86
N LEU A 101 -6.42 3.00 5.34
CA LEU A 101 -7.87 2.78 5.40
C LEU A 101 -8.38 2.66 6.84
N PHE A 102 -7.70 1.89 7.70
CA PHE A 102 -8.06 1.78 9.11
C PHE A 102 -7.98 3.12 9.83
N LEU A 103 -6.96 3.93 9.52
CA LEU A 103 -6.80 5.27 10.05
C LEU A 103 -7.98 6.17 9.69
N ALA A 104 -8.37 6.16 8.42
CA ALA A 104 -9.49 6.92 7.89
C ALA A 104 -10.82 6.51 8.54
N MET A 105 -11.05 5.21 8.71
CA MET A 105 -12.21 4.70 9.45
C MET A 105 -12.20 5.15 10.91
N GLY A 106 -11.05 5.08 11.58
CA GLY A 106 -10.88 5.53 12.96
C GLY A 106 -11.20 7.02 13.13
N ALA A 107 -10.72 7.86 12.22
CA ALA A 107 -11.04 9.29 12.22
C ALA A 107 -12.55 9.53 12.03
N GLY A 108 -13.19 8.81 11.10
CA GLY A 108 -14.63 8.85 10.87
C GLY A 108 -15.46 8.42 12.08
N LEU A 109 -15.00 7.41 12.82
CA LEU A 109 -15.62 6.94 14.08
C LEU A 109 -15.59 8.03 15.16
N ILE A 110 -14.43 8.65 15.37
CA ILE A 110 -14.25 9.69 16.40
C ILE A 110 -15.10 10.93 16.05
N THR A 111 -15.15 11.33 14.78
CA THR A 111 -16.06 12.41 14.33
C THR A 111 -17.52 12.00 14.53
N GLY A 112 -17.92 10.79 14.14
CA GLY A 112 -19.31 10.31 14.26
C GLY A 112 -19.82 10.23 15.70
N MET A 113 -18.93 10.08 16.69
CA MET A 113 -19.27 10.15 18.11
C MET A 113 -19.40 11.58 18.66
N GLY A 114 -19.08 12.61 17.87
CA GLY A 114 -19.15 14.02 18.27
C GLY A 114 -17.83 14.60 18.82
N TYR A 115 -16.75 13.82 18.89
CA TYR A 115 -15.46 14.26 19.42
C TYR A 115 -14.58 14.93 18.36
N LEU A 116 -15.04 16.05 17.82
CA LEU A 116 -14.39 16.78 16.72
C LEU A 116 -12.93 17.15 16.99
N GLY A 117 -12.63 17.64 18.21
CA GLY A 117 -11.27 18.03 18.60
C GLY A 117 -10.29 16.85 18.66
N PHE A 118 -10.76 15.71 19.18
CA PHE A 118 -9.96 14.48 19.22
C PHE A 118 -9.73 13.91 17.82
N ALA A 119 -10.72 14.00 16.92
CA ALA A 119 -10.57 13.54 15.55
C ALA A 119 -9.51 14.34 14.78
N LEU A 120 -9.46 15.66 14.98
CA LEU A 120 -8.41 16.53 14.44
C LEU A 120 -7.03 16.15 14.96
N LEU A 121 -6.89 16.00 16.27
CA LEU A 121 -5.62 15.65 16.91
C LEU A 121 -5.13 14.26 16.48
N PHE A 122 -6.02 13.27 16.45
CA PHE A 122 -5.75 11.91 15.98
C PHE A 122 -5.26 11.91 14.53
N THR A 123 -5.97 12.61 13.65
CA THR A 123 -5.60 12.72 12.23
C THR A 123 -4.25 13.40 12.05
N LEU A 124 -3.97 14.47 12.80
CA LEU A 124 -2.73 15.24 12.69
C LEU A 124 -1.52 14.43 13.17
N ILE A 125 -1.62 13.74 14.31
CA ILE A 125 -0.54 12.90 14.84
C ILE A 125 -0.20 11.79 13.84
N LEU A 126 -1.21 11.09 13.34
CA LEU A 126 -0.98 9.91 12.52
C LEU A 126 -0.59 10.24 11.07
N SER A 127 -1.12 11.32 10.49
CA SER A 127 -0.60 11.84 9.23
C SER A 127 0.86 12.30 9.39
N GLY A 128 1.20 12.94 10.51
CA GLY A 128 2.58 13.28 10.86
C GLY A 128 3.50 12.06 10.95
N MET A 129 3.05 10.98 11.61
CA MET A 129 3.79 9.73 11.67
C MET A 129 3.97 9.11 10.29
N PHE A 130 2.94 9.11 9.44
CA PHE A 130 3.02 8.58 8.07
C PHE A 130 4.09 9.33 7.25
N VAL A 131 4.12 10.66 7.34
CA VAL A 131 5.14 11.49 6.69
C VAL A 131 6.53 11.22 7.27
N LEU A 132 6.66 11.05 8.59
CA LEU A 132 7.94 10.77 9.25
C LEU A 132 8.50 9.40 8.84
N TYR A 133 7.67 8.35 8.85
CA TYR A 133 8.07 7.03 8.37
C TYR A 133 8.50 7.08 6.91
N HIS A 134 7.78 7.81 6.05
CA HIS A 134 8.19 7.98 4.66
C HIS A 134 9.51 8.77 4.51
N ARG A 135 9.82 9.67 5.44
CA ARG A 135 11.12 10.38 5.46
C ARG A 135 12.28 9.44 5.81
N LEU A 136 12.06 8.48 6.69
CA LEU A 136 13.04 7.46 7.08
C LEU A 136 13.18 6.36 6.01
N ASP A 137 12.07 5.94 5.39
CA ASP A 137 12.02 4.92 4.33
C ASP A 137 12.62 5.41 2.98
N LEU A 138 13.00 6.69 2.88
CA LEU A 138 13.79 7.20 1.76
C LEU A 138 15.25 6.73 1.79
N GLU A 139 15.77 6.35 2.96
CA GLU A 139 17.11 5.78 3.06
C GLU A 139 17.16 4.36 2.49
N THR A 140 16.10 3.57 2.67
CA THR A 140 15.93 2.22 2.10
C THR A 140 15.57 2.24 0.61
N THR A 141 14.72 3.18 0.18
CA THR A 141 14.28 3.29 -1.23
C THR A 141 15.43 3.70 -2.19
N LYS A 142 16.44 4.45 -1.72
CA LYS A 142 17.66 4.70 -2.53
C LYS A 142 18.40 3.42 -2.92
N ASN A 143 18.28 2.34 -2.13
CA ASN A 143 18.82 1.03 -2.49
C ASN A 143 17.87 0.22 -3.39
N SER A 144 16.57 0.55 -3.48
CA SER A 144 15.61 -0.15 -4.35
C SER A 144 15.94 -0.05 -5.85
N HIS A 145 16.63 1.01 -6.28
CA HIS A 145 17.17 1.08 -7.65
C HIS A 145 18.38 0.16 -7.89
N ARG A 146 19.01 -0.34 -6.82
CA ARG A 146 20.16 -1.25 -6.91
C ARG A 146 19.74 -2.71 -6.94
N TYR A 147 18.64 -3.05 -6.28
CA TYR A 147 18.06 -4.39 -6.27
C TYR A 147 17.42 -4.74 -7.61
N ARG A 148 17.99 -5.71 -8.32
CA ARG A 148 17.49 -6.22 -9.60
C ARG A 148 17.46 -7.75 -9.61
N THR A 149 16.51 -8.29 -10.34
CA THR A 149 16.44 -9.73 -10.61
C THR A 149 17.05 -9.97 -11.99
N LEU A 150 18.12 -10.75 -12.03
CA LEU A 150 18.83 -11.13 -13.24
C LEU A 150 18.54 -12.60 -13.53
N SER A 151 17.89 -12.86 -14.65
CA SER A 151 17.65 -14.22 -15.15
C SER A 151 18.57 -14.49 -16.35
N ILE A 152 19.38 -15.54 -16.26
CA ILE A 152 20.37 -15.92 -17.28
C ILE A 152 20.11 -17.36 -17.69
N THR A 153 20.05 -17.63 -19.00
CA THR A 153 19.97 -19.01 -19.52
C THR A 153 21.33 -19.45 -20.03
N ILE A 154 21.87 -20.56 -19.51
CA ILE A 154 23.25 -21.04 -19.73
C ILE A 154 23.24 -22.46 -20.28
N PRO A 155 24.16 -22.85 -21.20
CA PRO A 155 24.23 -24.24 -21.63
C PRO A 155 24.76 -25.17 -20.53
N GLU A 156 24.37 -26.44 -20.57
CA GLU A 156 24.80 -27.45 -19.60
C GLU A 156 26.33 -27.64 -19.52
N ASP A 157 27.04 -27.36 -20.62
CA ASP A 157 28.51 -27.44 -20.71
C ASP A 157 29.27 -26.34 -19.93
N LEU A 158 28.56 -25.35 -19.36
CA LEU A 158 29.18 -24.22 -18.64
C LEU A 158 29.01 -24.38 -17.12
N ASP A 159 30.13 -24.41 -16.39
CA ASP A 159 30.12 -24.42 -14.92
C ASP A 159 29.59 -23.10 -14.35
N TYR A 160 28.31 -23.09 -13.98
CA TYR A 160 27.60 -21.89 -13.50
C TYR A 160 28.13 -21.32 -12.17
N TYR A 161 28.96 -22.05 -11.43
CA TYR A 161 29.45 -21.64 -10.10
C TYR A 161 30.57 -20.59 -10.15
N ALA A 162 31.44 -20.58 -11.17
CA ALA A 162 32.63 -19.72 -11.21
C ALA A 162 32.69 -18.77 -12.42
N VAL A 163 31.86 -19.01 -13.45
CA VAL A 163 31.98 -18.28 -14.73
C VAL A 163 31.55 -16.82 -14.64
N PHE A 164 30.70 -16.49 -13.66
CA PHE A 164 30.12 -15.15 -13.51
C PHE A 164 30.65 -14.39 -12.29
N ASP A 165 31.46 -15.03 -11.45
CA ASP A 165 31.94 -14.45 -10.19
C ASP A 165 32.77 -13.19 -10.42
N ASP A 166 33.64 -13.17 -11.43
CA ASP A 166 34.42 -11.99 -11.83
C ASP A 166 33.54 -10.80 -12.24
N ILE A 167 32.46 -11.08 -12.98
CA ILE A 167 31.53 -10.07 -13.49
C ILE A 167 30.66 -9.54 -12.34
N PHE A 168 30.19 -10.43 -11.46
CA PHE A 168 29.45 -10.04 -10.28
C PHE A 168 30.32 -9.23 -9.31
N GLN A 169 31.58 -9.59 -9.09
CA GLN A 169 32.48 -8.85 -8.22
C GLN A 169 32.76 -7.43 -8.76
N GLN A 170 32.86 -7.26 -10.08
CA GLN A 170 33.10 -5.96 -10.72
C GLN A 170 31.87 -5.04 -10.71
N TYR A 171 30.67 -5.57 -11.01
CA TYR A 171 29.47 -4.76 -11.26
C TYR A 171 28.43 -4.79 -10.13
N THR A 172 28.47 -5.80 -9.25
CA THR A 172 27.50 -6.00 -8.17
C THR A 172 28.17 -5.88 -6.79
N GLN A 173 27.39 -5.43 -5.80
CA GLN A 173 27.78 -5.31 -4.40
C GLN A 173 27.43 -6.57 -3.62
N ASP A 174 26.25 -7.12 -3.90
CA ASP A 174 25.76 -8.40 -3.37
C ASP A 174 25.09 -9.17 -4.52
N CYS A 175 25.28 -10.48 -4.55
CA CYS A 175 24.69 -11.39 -5.52
C CYS A 175 24.24 -12.65 -4.78
N GLU A 176 22.95 -12.99 -4.90
CA GLU A 176 22.35 -14.18 -4.31
C GLU A 176 21.63 -14.99 -5.39
N LEU A 177 21.97 -16.28 -5.49
CA LEU A 177 21.29 -17.21 -6.39
C LEU A 177 20.03 -17.75 -5.73
N ILE A 178 18.87 -17.52 -6.33
CA ILE A 178 17.57 -17.85 -5.75
C ILE A 178 17.03 -19.15 -6.32
N SER A 179 17.21 -19.35 -7.63
CA SER A 179 16.58 -20.45 -8.35
C SER A 179 17.44 -20.89 -9.51
N VAL A 180 17.50 -22.22 -9.67
CA VAL A 180 18.10 -22.91 -10.80
C VAL A 180 17.02 -23.81 -11.38
N LYS A 181 16.70 -23.63 -12.65
CA LYS A 181 15.70 -24.44 -13.35
C LYS A 181 16.26 -24.97 -14.66
N THR A 182 16.15 -26.27 -14.89
CA THR A 182 16.53 -26.83 -16.18
C THR A 182 15.43 -26.60 -17.22
N THR A 183 15.81 -26.23 -18.43
CA THR A 183 14.96 -25.92 -19.57
C THR A 183 15.43 -26.71 -20.79
N ASN A 184 14.52 -26.90 -21.76
CA ASN A 184 14.81 -27.59 -23.02
C ASN A 184 15.38 -29.02 -22.85
N MET A 185 14.59 -29.90 -22.22
CA MET A 185 14.92 -31.32 -22.00
C MET A 185 16.24 -31.61 -21.26
N GLY A 186 16.76 -30.69 -20.45
CA GLY A 186 18.00 -30.92 -19.70
C GLY A 186 19.17 -30.05 -20.17
N SER A 187 19.12 -29.57 -21.40
CA SER A 187 20.28 -28.98 -22.09
C SER A 187 20.63 -27.54 -21.69
N LEU A 188 19.71 -26.81 -21.04
CA LEU A 188 19.89 -25.41 -20.65
C LEU A 188 19.51 -25.20 -19.19
N PHE A 189 20.32 -24.45 -18.44
CA PHE A 189 20.00 -23.99 -17.10
C PHE A 189 19.50 -22.55 -17.14
N HIS A 190 18.35 -22.31 -16.53
CA HIS A 190 17.81 -20.98 -16.27
C HIS A 190 18.11 -20.62 -14.81
N LEU A 191 18.96 -19.63 -14.61
CA LEU A 191 19.42 -19.15 -13.31
C LEU A 191 18.77 -17.82 -13.00
N THR A 192 18.23 -17.67 -11.79
CA THR A 192 17.66 -16.41 -11.31
C THR A 192 18.46 -15.92 -10.11
N TYR A 193 19.07 -14.74 -10.26
CA TYR A 193 19.88 -14.06 -9.26
C TYR A 193 19.17 -12.79 -8.75
N HIS A 194 19.24 -12.52 -7.45
CA HIS A 194 19.05 -11.19 -6.91
C HIS A 194 20.40 -10.50 -6.83
N ILE A 195 20.55 -9.39 -7.53
CA ILE A 195 21.78 -8.60 -7.56
C ILE A 195 21.53 -7.21 -7.04
N THR A 196 22.52 -6.67 -6.33
CA THR A 196 22.57 -5.27 -5.91
C THR A 196 23.62 -4.54 -6.73
N LEU A 197 23.22 -3.67 -7.66
CA LEU A 197 24.14 -2.94 -8.52
C LEU A 197 24.94 -1.87 -7.73
N LYS A 198 26.26 -1.82 -7.94
CA LYS A 198 27.11 -0.77 -7.34
C LYS A 198 26.79 0.62 -7.89
N THR A 199 26.60 0.72 -9.21
CA THR A 199 26.45 1.99 -9.95
C THR A 199 25.30 1.93 -10.97
N THR A 200 24.36 2.87 -10.86
CA THR A 200 23.26 3.05 -11.82
C THR A 200 23.82 3.58 -13.14
N GLY A 201 23.86 2.76 -14.20
CA GLY A 201 24.38 3.13 -15.53
C GLY A 201 25.32 2.11 -16.19
N GLN A 202 25.82 1.11 -15.45
CA GLN A 202 26.67 0.05 -16.01
C GLN A 202 25.90 -1.21 -16.44
N GLU A 203 24.57 -1.18 -16.41
CA GLU A 203 23.71 -2.32 -16.75
C GLU A 203 23.98 -2.87 -18.15
N LYS A 204 24.16 -1.98 -19.13
CA LYS A 204 24.46 -2.38 -20.51
C LYS A 204 25.82 -3.06 -20.62
N ALA A 205 26.85 -2.52 -19.95
CA ALA A 205 28.19 -3.10 -19.95
C ALA A 205 28.22 -4.46 -19.24
N MET A 206 27.46 -4.61 -18.14
CA MET A 206 27.28 -5.88 -17.45
C MET A 206 26.58 -6.91 -18.37
N ILE A 207 25.49 -6.53 -19.03
CA ILE A 207 24.76 -7.41 -19.95
C ILE A 207 25.68 -7.83 -21.11
N ASP A 208 26.43 -6.91 -21.71
CA ASP A 208 27.34 -7.24 -22.82
C ASP A 208 28.48 -8.19 -22.34
N ALA A 209 29.02 -8.02 -21.14
CA ALA A 209 30.00 -8.93 -20.56
C ALA A 209 29.42 -10.33 -20.29
N LEU A 210 28.18 -10.40 -19.80
CA LEU A 210 27.46 -11.66 -19.60
C LEU A 210 27.16 -12.36 -20.94
N ARG A 211 26.79 -11.60 -21.99
CA ARG A 211 26.53 -12.16 -23.34
C ARG A 211 27.78 -12.82 -23.94
N CYS A 212 28.96 -12.25 -23.72
CA CYS A 212 30.22 -12.83 -24.18
C CYS A 212 30.53 -14.19 -23.53
N ARG A 213 30.15 -14.40 -22.26
CA ARG A 213 30.36 -15.66 -21.54
C ARG A 213 29.25 -16.68 -21.78
N ASN A 214 28.03 -16.21 -21.94
CA ASN A 214 26.83 -17.03 -22.05
C ASN A 214 26.52 -17.52 -23.48
N GLY A 215 27.46 -17.37 -24.42
CA GLY A 215 27.23 -17.74 -25.83
C GLY A 215 26.09 -16.97 -26.50
N ASN A 216 25.80 -15.75 -26.03
CA ASN A 216 24.68 -14.91 -26.48
C ASN A 216 23.27 -15.54 -26.31
N LEU A 217 23.11 -16.44 -25.33
CA LEU A 217 21.79 -16.88 -24.87
C LEU A 217 21.04 -15.77 -24.13
N GLU A 218 19.74 -15.97 -23.93
CA GLU A 218 18.84 -14.97 -23.36
C GLU A 218 19.25 -14.53 -21.95
N ILE A 219 19.26 -13.21 -21.75
CA ILE A 219 19.51 -12.55 -20.47
C ILE A 219 18.38 -11.56 -20.24
N MET A 220 17.71 -11.70 -19.11
CA MET A 220 16.62 -10.82 -18.70
C MET A 220 17.02 -10.12 -17.40
N LEU A 221 17.04 -8.78 -17.44
CA LEU A 221 17.26 -7.95 -16.25
C LEU A 221 15.96 -7.23 -15.92
N CYS A 222 15.29 -7.68 -14.86
CA CYS A 222 14.11 -7.03 -14.34
C CYS A 222 14.49 -6.16 -13.14
N GLN A 223 13.75 -5.06 -12.94
CA GLN A 223 13.72 -4.46 -11.62
C GLN A 223 13.19 -5.55 -10.67
N GLN A 224 13.79 -5.68 -9.48
CA GLN A 224 13.35 -6.70 -8.54
C GLN A 224 11.90 -6.39 -8.19
N GLU A 225 10.98 -7.13 -8.78
CA GLU A 225 9.64 -7.24 -8.25
C GLU A 225 9.86 -7.90 -6.90
N THR A 226 9.70 -7.14 -5.83
CA THR A 226 9.42 -7.74 -4.54
C THR A 226 8.13 -8.52 -4.77
N THR A 227 8.26 -9.78 -5.19
CA THR A 227 7.16 -10.73 -5.19
C THR A 227 6.85 -10.88 -3.71
N VAL A 228 5.93 -10.04 -3.24
CA VAL A 228 5.26 -10.19 -1.96
C VAL A 228 4.37 -11.43 -2.12
N LEU A 229 5.00 -12.59 -2.26
CA LEU A 229 4.44 -13.88 -1.90
C LEU A 229 4.73 -14.03 -0.41
N GLU A 230 4.09 -13.16 0.38
CA GLU A 230 3.72 -13.54 1.74
C GLU A 230 2.57 -14.54 1.56
N LEU A 231 2.81 -15.74 2.09
CA LEU A 231 2.06 -16.99 1.94
C LEU A 231 0.52 -16.89 2.03
#